data_AF-A0A940BJK2-F1
#
_entry.id   AF-A0A940BJK2-F1
#
_cell.length_a   1.000
_cell.length_b   1.000
_cell.length_c   1.000
_cell.angle_alpha   90.00
_cell.angle_beta   90.00
_cell.angle_gamma   90.00
#
_symmetry.space_group_name_H-M   'P 1'
#
loop_
_entity.id
_entity.type
_entity.pdbx_description
1 polymer ?
#
loop_
_entity_poly.entity_id
_entity_poly.type
_entity_poly.pdbx_seq_one_letter_code
_entity_poly.pdbx_strand_id
1 'polypeptide(L)'
;MNKKKYCISILLIVFVMMLAACGKNRNDKREDYYKDKESRDIITTYLNGYVYWEDGKYVAVYNSGENPPLVYKGSRECEQSNGLVLADRTDYSTYQDRPFSDVIRDLGEPHTDIGSGLYIPAYFTKDAHLAAFYVDQEKVAGIDLIDLLGVNTIKHIGKK
;
A
#
# COMPACT_ATOMS: atom_id res chain seq x y z
N MET A 1 25.29 -42.85 -38.15
CA MET A 1 25.09 -41.47 -37.69
C MET A 1 23.93 -41.46 -36.69
N ASN A 2 24.21 -41.21 -35.41
CA ASN A 2 23.35 -41.67 -34.31
C ASN A 2 22.13 -40.75 -34.08
N LYS A 3 20.92 -41.28 -34.34
CA LYS A 3 19.61 -40.64 -34.08
C LYS A 3 19.51 -40.02 -32.66
N LYS A 4 20.23 -40.57 -31.68
CA LYS A 4 20.32 -40.05 -30.30
C LYS A 4 20.90 -38.63 -30.19
N LYS A 5 21.82 -38.22 -31.07
CA LYS A 5 22.43 -36.87 -31.04
C LYS A 5 21.47 -35.77 -31.51
N TYR A 6 20.57 -36.11 -32.45
CA TYR A 6 19.54 -35.19 -32.95
C TYR A 6 18.46 -34.91 -31.91
N CYS A 7 18.02 -35.94 -31.17
CA CYS A 7 17.01 -35.76 -30.12
C CYS A 7 17.49 -34.83 -29.00
N ILE A 8 18.76 -34.96 -28.57
CA ILE A 8 19.32 -34.11 -27.51
C ILE A 8 19.43 -32.65 -27.98
N SER A 9 19.82 -32.43 -29.23
CA SER A 9 19.99 -31.08 -29.79
C SER A 9 18.65 -30.34 -29.94
N ILE A 10 17.59 -31.05 -30.34
CA ILE A 10 16.24 -30.47 -30.45
C ILE A 10 15.68 -30.13 -29.06
N LEU A 11 15.92 -30.98 -28.06
CA LEU A 11 15.43 -30.76 -26.69
C LEU A 11 16.06 -29.54 -26.03
N LEU A 12 17.34 -29.28 -26.32
CA LEU A 12 18.08 -28.10 -25.85
C LEU A 12 17.56 -26.80 -26.48
N ILE A 13 17.21 -26.82 -27.76
CA ILE A 13 16.63 -25.66 -28.46
C ILE A 13 15.25 -25.32 -27.90
N VAL A 14 14.40 -26.32 -27.65
CA VAL A 14 13.07 -26.11 -27.04
C VAL A 14 13.19 -25.56 -25.62
N PHE A 15 14.15 -26.05 -24.83
CA PHE A 15 14.39 -25.56 -23.48
C PHE A 15 14.85 -24.09 -23.45
N VAL A 16 15.73 -23.69 -24.38
CA VAL A 16 16.17 -22.28 -24.52
C VAL A 16 15.02 -21.37 -24.97
N MET A 17 14.14 -21.84 -25.87
CA MET A 17 12.95 -21.07 -26.26
C MET A 17 11.94 -20.90 -25.11
N MET A 18 11.79 -21.90 -24.23
CA MET A 18 10.94 -21.75 -23.03
C MET A 18 11.49 -20.74 -22.03
N LEU A 19 12.81 -20.60 -21.90
CA LEU A 19 13.42 -19.58 -21.03
C LEU A 19 13.23 -18.16 -21.61
N ALA A 20 13.25 -18.00 -22.93
CA ALA A 20 13.01 -16.70 -23.58
C ALA A 20 11.54 -16.24 -23.50
N ALA A 21 10.59 -17.16 -23.35
CA ALA A 21 9.15 -16.85 -23.25
C ALA A 21 8.72 -16.33 -21.87
N CYS A 22 9.59 -16.39 -20.86
CA CYS A 22 9.35 -15.81 -19.52
C CYS A 22 9.82 -14.36 -19.38
N GLY A 23 10.12 -13.67 -20.49
CA GLY A 23 10.29 -12.22 -20.52
C GLY A 23 8.94 -11.50 -20.58
N LYS A 24 8.04 -11.75 -19.63
CA LYS A 24 6.83 -10.93 -19.50
C LYS A 24 7.30 -9.54 -19.12
N ASN A 25 7.17 -8.57 -20.01
CA ASN A 25 7.36 -7.15 -19.74
C ASN A 25 6.62 -6.81 -18.44
N ARG A 26 7.35 -6.78 -17.33
CA ARG A 26 6.99 -5.90 -16.22
C ARG A 26 7.28 -4.53 -16.80
N ASN A 27 6.27 -3.90 -17.39
CA ASN A 27 6.21 -2.45 -17.36
C ASN A 27 6.46 -2.11 -15.89
N ASP A 28 7.60 -1.49 -15.62
CA ASP A 28 7.98 -1.12 -14.28
C ASP A 28 6.97 -0.05 -13.86
N LYS A 29 5.89 -0.47 -13.18
CA LYS A 29 4.81 0.42 -12.74
C LYS A 29 5.34 1.57 -11.88
N ARG A 30 6.58 1.46 -11.37
CA ARG A 30 7.32 2.56 -10.74
C ARG A 30 7.65 3.71 -11.68
N GLU A 31 7.93 3.46 -12.96
CA GLU A 31 8.28 4.52 -13.91
C GLU A 31 7.05 5.36 -14.26
N ASP A 32 5.87 4.72 -14.39
CA ASP A 32 4.58 5.39 -14.53
C ASP A 32 4.20 6.16 -13.26
N TYR A 33 4.53 5.61 -12.08
CA TYR A 33 4.34 6.29 -10.79
C TYR A 33 5.08 7.63 -10.70
N TYR A 34 6.32 7.70 -11.17
CA TYR A 34 7.09 8.96 -11.14
C TYR A 34 6.60 9.96 -12.19
N LYS A 35 6.22 9.50 -13.39
CA LYS A 35 5.71 10.39 -14.45
C LYS A 35 4.36 11.03 -14.10
N ASP A 36 3.43 10.27 -13.53
CA ASP A 36 2.12 10.79 -13.09
C ASP A 36 2.29 11.82 -11.96
N LYS A 37 3.20 11.54 -11.02
CA LYS A 37 3.56 12.43 -9.91
C LYS A 37 4.13 13.78 -10.35
N GLU A 38 4.94 13.83 -11.41
CA GLU A 38 5.55 15.09 -11.91
C GLU A 38 4.53 16.07 -12.51
N SER A 39 3.35 15.59 -12.91
CA SER A 39 2.31 16.41 -13.56
C SER A 39 1.25 17.01 -12.62
N ARG A 40 1.28 16.64 -11.34
CA ARG A 40 0.23 16.98 -10.37
C ARG A 40 0.76 17.84 -9.24
N ASP A 41 -0.09 18.73 -8.73
CA ASP A 41 0.18 19.47 -7.50
C ASP A 41 0.05 18.53 -6.29
N ILE A 42 1.14 17.82 -6.00
CA ILE A 42 1.23 16.90 -4.88
C ILE A 42 1.13 17.70 -3.58
N ILE A 43 0.09 17.43 -2.82
CA ILE A 43 -0.11 18.02 -1.50
C ILE A 43 0.85 17.37 -0.51
N THR A 44 0.98 16.04 -0.58
CA THR A 44 1.82 15.32 0.36
C THR A 44 2.19 13.91 -0.10
N THR A 45 3.23 13.35 0.52
CA THR A 45 3.80 12.04 0.21
C THR A 45 4.05 11.24 1.49
N TYR A 46 3.76 9.94 1.43
CA TYR A 46 4.14 8.95 2.43
C TYR A 46 4.83 7.78 1.71
N LEU A 47 5.45 6.87 2.46
CA LEU A 47 6.46 5.94 1.92
C LEU A 47 6.02 5.21 0.64
N ASN A 48 4.75 4.80 0.58
CA ASN A 48 4.15 4.07 -0.53
C ASN A 48 2.96 4.79 -1.17
N GLY A 49 2.90 6.13 -1.09
CA GLY A 49 1.79 6.86 -1.69
C GLY A 49 1.91 8.38 -1.64
N TYR A 50 0.93 9.02 -2.25
CA TYR A 50 0.84 10.48 -2.31
C TYR A 50 -0.61 10.93 -2.39
N VAL A 51 -0.85 12.18 -2.03
CA VAL A 51 -2.15 12.83 -2.17
C VAL A 51 -1.98 14.08 -3.02
N TYR A 52 -2.91 14.29 -3.94
CA TYR A 52 -3.01 15.49 -4.75
C TYR A 52 -4.45 16.02 -4.78
N TRP A 53 -4.60 17.26 -5.23
CA TRP A 53 -5.91 17.90 -5.38
C TRP A 53 -6.31 17.90 -6.85
N GLU A 54 -7.52 17.44 -7.13
CA GLU A 54 -8.09 17.45 -8.48
C GLU A 54 -9.60 17.63 -8.39
N ASP A 55 -10.15 18.55 -9.19
CA ASP A 55 -11.60 18.79 -9.31
C ASP A 55 -12.35 18.94 -7.97
N GLY A 56 -11.74 19.63 -7.01
CA GLY A 56 -12.37 19.89 -5.70
C GLY A 56 -12.24 18.73 -4.70
N LYS A 57 -11.37 17.74 -4.99
CA LYS A 57 -11.23 16.51 -4.22
C LYS A 57 -9.78 16.19 -3.93
N TYR A 58 -9.56 15.51 -2.81
CA TYR A 58 -8.29 14.90 -2.49
C TYR A 58 -8.25 13.49 -3.07
N VAL A 59 -7.24 13.19 -3.86
CA VAL A 59 -7.02 11.86 -4.44
C VAL A 59 -5.77 11.26 -3.79
N ALA A 60 -5.97 10.23 -2.97
CA ALA A 60 -4.91 9.52 -2.27
C ALA A 60 -4.55 8.24 -3.03
N VAL A 61 -3.35 8.23 -3.61
CA VAL A 61 -2.76 7.10 -4.33
C VAL A 61 -1.85 6.35 -3.37
N TYR A 62 -2.03 5.03 -3.27
CA TYR A 62 -1.20 4.16 -2.43
C TYR A 62 -0.87 2.87 -3.18
N ASN A 63 0.32 2.30 -2.95
CA ASN A 63 0.83 1.13 -3.66
C ASN A 63 0.59 1.24 -5.17
N SER A 64 1.18 2.29 -5.76
CA SER A 64 0.92 2.71 -7.14
C SER A 64 0.95 1.55 -8.12
N GLY A 65 -0.21 1.28 -8.72
CA GLY A 65 -0.36 0.29 -9.76
C GLY A 65 -1.01 -1.04 -9.33
N GLU A 66 -1.32 -1.25 -8.06
CA GLU A 66 -2.08 -2.42 -7.59
C GLU A 66 -3.51 -2.08 -7.15
N ASN A 67 -3.73 -0.86 -6.63
CA ASN A 67 -5.05 -0.44 -6.16
C ASN A 67 -5.50 0.88 -6.80
N PRO A 68 -6.80 1.05 -7.09
CA PRO A 68 -7.32 2.34 -7.54
C PRO A 68 -7.33 3.35 -6.39
N PRO A 69 -7.18 4.66 -6.65
CA PRO A 69 -6.92 5.67 -5.63
C PRO A 69 -8.13 6.03 -4.78
N LEU A 70 -7.95 6.24 -3.49
CA LEU A 70 -9.02 6.71 -2.61
C LEU A 70 -9.35 8.16 -2.93
N VAL A 71 -10.65 8.47 -3.03
CA VAL A 71 -11.11 9.83 -3.31
C VAL A 71 -11.86 10.37 -2.10
N TYR A 72 -11.44 11.54 -1.61
CA TYR A 72 -12.06 12.25 -0.50
C TYR A 72 -12.53 13.63 -0.95
N LYS A 73 -13.67 14.08 -0.43
CA LYS A 73 -14.14 15.47 -0.61
C LYS A 73 -13.22 16.44 0.13
N GLY A 74 -13.33 17.73 -0.18
CA GLY A 74 -12.78 18.80 0.66
C GLY A 74 -13.26 18.74 2.13
N SER A 75 -14.43 18.16 2.39
CA SER A 75 -14.95 17.88 3.75
C SER A 75 -14.29 16.67 4.44
N ARG A 76 -13.32 16.01 3.79
CA ARG A 76 -12.60 14.81 4.22
C ARG A 76 -13.39 13.50 4.22
N GLU A 77 -14.65 13.53 3.83
CA GLU A 77 -15.47 12.32 3.65
C GLU A 77 -14.99 11.52 2.43
N CYS A 78 -14.77 10.21 2.59
CA CYS A 78 -14.46 9.33 1.47
C CYS A 78 -15.67 9.17 0.53
N GLU A 79 -15.49 9.48 -0.75
CA GLU A 79 -16.47 9.21 -1.82
C GLU A 79 -16.21 7.89 -2.53
N GLN A 80 -14.93 7.51 -2.68
CA GLN A 80 -14.54 6.31 -3.40
C GLN A 80 -13.46 5.56 -2.64
N SER A 81 -13.82 4.38 -2.14
CA SER A 81 -12.90 3.49 -1.42
C SER A 81 -12.35 2.35 -2.27
N ASN A 82 -12.85 2.19 -3.51
CA ASN A 82 -12.43 1.20 -4.49
C ASN A 82 -12.36 -0.25 -3.96
N GLY A 83 -13.36 -0.64 -3.18
CA GLY A 83 -13.47 -1.99 -2.62
C GLY A 83 -12.80 -2.15 -1.27
N LEU A 84 -12.08 -1.14 -0.76
CA LEU A 84 -11.65 -1.13 0.63
C LEU A 84 -12.82 -0.82 1.56
N VAL A 85 -12.89 -1.57 2.66
CA VAL A 85 -13.76 -1.27 3.79
C VAL A 85 -12.98 -0.35 4.73
N LEU A 86 -13.19 0.96 4.60
CA LEU A 86 -12.43 1.93 5.38
C LEU A 86 -12.78 1.86 6.87
N ALA A 87 -11.75 2.00 7.71
CA ALA A 87 -11.93 2.02 9.15
C ALA A 87 -12.70 3.27 9.57
N ASP A 88 -13.58 3.11 10.56
CA ASP A 88 -14.14 4.25 11.26
C ASP A 88 -13.08 4.90 12.14
N ARG A 89 -13.17 6.22 12.31
CA ARG A 89 -12.33 6.92 13.28
C ARG A 89 -12.84 6.61 14.68
N THR A 90 -12.33 5.52 15.22
CA THR A 90 -12.52 5.11 16.62
C THR A 90 -11.32 5.55 17.45
N ASP A 91 -11.47 5.54 18.78
CA ASP A 91 -10.30 5.68 19.64
C ASP A 91 -9.46 4.41 19.59
N TYR A 92 -8.41 4.43 18.76
CA TYR A 92 -7.50 3.29 18.62
C TYR A 92 -6.69 3.00 19.90
N SER A 93 -6.79 3.84 20.94
CA SER A 93 -6.09 3.63 22.22
C SER A 93 -6.43 2.30 22.86
N THR A 94 -7.61 1.75 22.59
CA THR A 94 -8.05 0.45 23.09
C THR A 94 -7.16 -0.69 22.60
N TYR A 95 -6.45 -0.54 21.49
CA TYR A 95 -5.58 -1.57 20.93
C TYR A 95 -4.18 -1.58 21.52
N GLN A 96 -3.76 -0.55 22.27
CA GLN A 96 -2.44 -0.49 22.87
C GLN A 96 -2.18 -1.72 23.78
N ASP A 97 -0.98 -2.30 23.68
CA ASP A 97 -0.53 -3.49 24.40
C ASP A 97 -1.35 -4.78 24.14
N ARG A 98 -2.31 -4.74 23.21
CA ARG A 98 -3.05 -5.93 22.75
C ARG A 98 -2.29 -6.66 21.64
N PRO A 99 -2.52 -7.97 21.47
CA PRO A 99 -2.07 -8.69 20.29
C PRO A 99 -2.56 -8.02 19.01
N PHE A 100 -1.69 -7.90 18.00
CA PHE A 100 -2.08 -7.32 16.72
C PHE A 100 -3.16 -8.15 16.00
N SER A 101 -3.25 -9.44 16.28
CA SER A 101 -4.34 -10.31 15.81
C SER A 101 -5.72 -9.85 16.28
N ASP A 102 -5.83 -9.16 17.42
CA ASP A 102 -7.10 -8.55 17.86
C ASP A 102 -7.48 -7.36 16.95
N VAL A 103 -6.49 -6.57 16.50
CA VAL A 103 -6.72 -5.49 15.54
C VAL A 103 -7.23 -6.05 14.22
N ILE A 104 -6.61 -7.12 13.73
CA ILE A 104 -7.04 -7.80 12.48
C ILE A 104 -8.46 -8.37 12.62
N ARG A 105 -8.78 -8.99 13.76
CA ARG A 105 -10.13 -9.50 14.01
C ARG A 105 -11.18 -8.39 13.97
N ASP A 106 -10.86 -7.23 14.55
CA ASP A 106 -11.84 -6.16 14.75
C ASP A 106 -11.93 -5.21 13.54
N LEU A 107 -10.82 -4.98 12.82
CA LEU A 107 -10.73 -4.03 11.69
C LEU A 107 -10.52 -4.70 10.32
N GLY A 108 -10.26 -6.00 10.30
CA GLY A 108 -9.85 -6.72 9.10
C GLY A 108 -8.35 -6.60 8.80
N GLU A 109 -7.96 -7.11 7.63
CA GLU A 109 -6.58 -7.03 7.17
C GLU A 109 -6.14 -5.56 6.93
N PRO A 110 -4.88 -5.22 7.22
CA PRO A 110 -4.34 -3.88 6.93
C PRO A 110 -4.49 -3.52 5.45
N HIS A 111 -4.85 -2.27 5.18
CA HIS A 111 -5.00 -1.77 3.81
C HIS A 111 -3.66 -1.59 3.10
N THR A 112 -2.60 -1.31 3.85
CA THR A 112 -1.25 -1.12 3.32
C THR A 112 -0.20 -1.34 4.41
N ASP A 113 1.05 -1.48 3.98
CA ASP A 113 2.24 -1.34 4.82
C ASP A 113 2.92 -0.02 4.46
N ILE A 114 3.28 0.78 5.47
CA ILE A 114 3.98 2.06 5.29
C ILE A 114 5.41 2.06 5.84
N GLY A 115 5.89 0.93 6.33
CA GLY A 115 7.22 0.85 6.91
C GLY A 115 8.32 0.68 5.86
N SER A 116 9.42 1.41 6.06
CA SER A 116 10.59 1.36 5.18
C SER A 116 11.57 0.29 5.66
N GLY A 117 11.26 -0.97 5.37
CA GLY A 117 12.06 -2.11 5.85
C GLY A 117 11.66 -2.60 7.25
N LEU A 118 10.58 -2.05 7.80
CA LEU A 118 9.85 -2.59 8.94
C LEU A 118 8.41 -2.84 8.47
N TYR A 119 7.74 -3.84 9.04
CA TYR A 119 6.31 -4.01 8.79
C TYR A 119 5.54 -3.05 9.69
N ILE A 120 4.91 -2.03 9.10
CA ILE A 120 4.06 -1.05 9.79
C ILE A 120 2.68 -1.10 9.14
N PRO A 121 1.81 -2.03 9.57
CA PRO A 121 0.47 -2.16 9.03
C PRO A 121 -0.35 -0.89 9.26
N ALA A 122 -1.08 -0.47 8.23
CA ALA A 122 -1.83 0.76 8.26
C ALA A 122 -3.23 0.64 7.64
N TYR A 123 -4.16 1.39 8.23
CA TYR A 123 -5.56 1.43 7.84
C TYR A 123 -5.97 2.84 7.44
N PHE A 124 -6.41 2.99 6.19
CA PHE A 124 -7.15 4.18 5.76
C PHE A 124 -8.50 4.28 6.47
N THR A 125 -8.84 5.51 6.88
CA THR A 125 -10.08 5.83 7.59
C THR A 125 -11.05 6.62 6.71
N LYS A 126 -12.33 6.62 7.05
CA LYS A 126 -13.38 7.33 6.30
C LYS A 126 -13.21 8.86 6.26
N ASP A 127 -12.45 9.44 7.20
CA ASP A 127 -12.27 10.89 7.37
C ASP A 127 -10.86 11.40 6.99
N ALA A 128 -10.23 10.70 6.04
CA ALA A 128 -8.93 11.03 5.45
C ALA A 128 -7.76 11.02 6.46
N HIS A 129 -7.72 10.01 7.33
CA HIS A 129 -6.54 9.69 8.15
C HIS A 129 -5.99 8.30 7.84
N LEU A 130 -4.75 8.08 8.23
CA LEU A 130 -4.08 6.79 8.24
C LEU A 130 -3.76 6.41 9.69
N ALA A 131 -4.27 5.27 10.14
CA ALA A 131 -3.89 4.68 11.43
C ALA A 131 -2.78 3.66 11.19
N ALA A 132 -1.56 3.97 11.64
CA ALA A 132 -0.38 3.12 11.51
C ALA A 132 -0.07 2.43 12.83
N PHE A 133 0.11 1.12 12.81
CA PHE A 133 0.33 0.30 13.99
C PHE A 133 1.78 -0.17 14.05
N TYR A 134 2.47 0.18 15.12
CA TYR A 134 3.80 -0.31 15.44
C TYR A 134 3.65 -1.57 16.29
N VAL A 135 4.13 -2.69 15.75
CA VAL A 135 4.00 -4.01 16.39
C VAL A 135 5.36 -4.45 16.92
N ASP A 136 5.42 -4.79 18.21
CA ASP A 136 6.58 -5.42 18.86
C ASP A 136 6.13 -6.67 19.59
N GLN A 137 6.87 -7.78 19.42
CA GLN A 137 6.52 -9.09 20.01
C GLN A 137 5.04 -9.46 19.83
N GLU A 138 4.52 -9.28 18.60
CA GLU A 138 3.13 -9.53 18.21
C GLU A 138 2.08 -8.63 18.89
N LYS A 139 2.49 -7.64 19.66
CA LYS A 139 1.61 -6.69 20.35
C LYS A 139 1.75 -5.29 19.77
N VAL A 140 0.67 -4.52 19.87
CA VAL A 140 0.68 -3.11 19.48
C VAL A 140 1.48 -2.30 20.50
N ALA A 141 2.69 -1.90 20.14
CA ALA A 141 3.58 -1.06 20.94
C ALA A 141 3.28 0.43 20.78
N GLY A 142 2.79 0.82 19.60
CA GLY A 142 2.42 2.19 19.31
C GLY A 142 1.44 2.32 18.16
N ILE A 143 0.77 3.46 18.09
CA ILE A 143 -0.20 3.79 17.04
C ILE A 143 -0.04 5.25 16.68
N ASP A 144 0.20 5.53 15.41
CA ASP A 144 0.18 6.87 14.85
C ASP A 144 -1.09 7.10 14.07
N LEU A 145 -1.80 8.18 14.39
CA LEU A 145 -2.86 8.72 13.54
C LEU A 145 -2.29 9.87 12.72
N ILE A 146 -2.17 9.64 11.42
CA ILE A 146 -1.53 10.56 10.47
C ILE A 146 -2.62 11.23 9.64
N ASP A 147 -2.53 12.55 9.49
CA ASP A 147 -3.36 13.27 8.53
C ASP A 147 -2.94 12.89 7.11
N LEU A 148 -3.80 12.26 6.30
CA LEU A 148 -3.43 11.94 4.91
C LEU A 148 -3.27 13.19 4.06
N LEU A 149 -3.93 14.29 4.42
CA LEU A 149 -3.98 15.50 3.62
C LEU A 149 -2.89 16.51 4.00
N GLY A 150 -2.26 16.34 5.18
CA GLY A 150 -1.21 17.22 5.68
C GLY A 150 0.07 16.50 6.12
N VAL A 151 0.08 15.16 6.19
CA VAL A 151 1.16 14.27 6.67
C VAL A 151 1.80 14.74 7.97
N ASN A 152 0.96 15.25 8.86
CA ASN A 152 1.33 15.47 10.24
C ASN A 152 0.77 14.32 11.07
N THR A 153 1.60 13.71 11.92
CA THR A 153 1.10 12.86 13.00
C THR A 153 0.25 13.74 13.92
N ILE A 154 -1.05 13.48 13.95
CA ILE A 154 -2.01 14.23 14.76
C ILE A 154 -2.03 13.68 16.18
N LYS A 155 -1.83 12.37 16.33
CA LYS A 155 -1.87 11.68 17.61
C LYS A 155 -0.91 10.50 17.57
N HIS A 156 -0.10 10.37 18.62
CA HIS A 156 0.65 9.16 18.93
C HIS A 156 0.07 8.53 20.20
N ILE A 157 -0.07 7.21 20.20
CA ILE A 157 -0.47 6.40 21.35
C ILE A 157 0.61 5.34 21.54
N GLY A 158 1.09 5.14 22.77
CA GLY A 158 2.14 4.16 23.03
C GLY A 158 3.41 4.78 23.58
N LYS A 159 4.44 3.93 23.71
CA LYS A 159 5.78 4.37 24.09
C LYS A 159 6.56 4.68 22.81
N LYS A 160 7.16 5.86 22.77
CA LYS A 160 8.16 6.22 21.75
C LYS A 160 9.46 5.46 21.96
#